data_AF-A0A8B6BH00-F1
#
_entry.id   AF-A0A8B6BH00-F1
#
_cell.length_a   1.000
_cell.length_b   1.000
_cell.length_c   1.000
_cell.angle_alpha   90.00
_cell.angle_beta   90.00
_cell.angle_gamma   90.00
#
_symmetry.space_group_name_H-M   'P 1'
#
loop_
_entity.id
_entity.type
_entity.pdbx_description
1 polymer ?
#
loop_
_entity_poly.entity_id
_entity_poly.type
_entity_poly.pdbx_seq_one_letter_code
_entity_poly.pdbx_strand_id
1 'polypeptide(L)'
;MANSTLRKRFKEAQKVNFPGVEESSNTFIHDFIKAHCDAIGCPREFLFFPFLSTFAGFMGSKAVIKVHEEWKEPAILWSIIAACKGERKSPALKRDQRCSFLISKPKNKSMGSSK
;
A
#
# COMPACT_ATOMS: atom_id res chain seq x y z
N MET A 1 -7.00 23.84 -25.79
CA MET A 1 -6.27 22.59 -26.10
C MET A 1 -5.32 22.10 -24.99
N ALA A 2 -5.01 22.88 -23.93
CA ALA A 2 -4.10 22.47 -22.84
C ALA A 2 -4.61 21.34 -21.91
N ASN A 3 -5.93 21.10 -21.90
CA ASN A 3 -6.58 20.20 -20.93
C ASN A 3 -6.34 18.69 -21.21
N SER A 4 -6.11 18.32 -22.47
CA SER A 4 -5.88 16.90 -22.85
C SER A 4 -4.49 16.41 -22.46
N THR A 5 -3.47 17.28 -22.56
CA THR A 5 -2.08 16.96 -22.19
C THR A 5 -1.92 16.78 -20.68
N LEU A 6 -2.54 17.65 -19.88
CA LEU A 6 -2.56 17.53 -18.42
C LEU A 6 -3.27 16.25 -17.97
N ARG A 7 -4.43 15.94 -18.57
CA ARG A 7 -5.15 14.68 -18.28
C ARG A 7 -4.34 13.43 -18.63
N LYS A 8 -3.56 13.45 -19.72
CA LYS A 8 -2.64 12.36 -20.06
C LYS A 8 -1.56 12.20 -18.99
N ARG A 9 -0.90 13.29 -18.59
CA ARG A 9 0.12 13.29 -17.53
C ARG A 9 -0.43 12.77 -16.20
N PHE A 10 -1.63 13.19 -15.80
CA PHE A 10 -2.26 12.65 -14.59
C PHE A 10 -2.57 11.16 -14.70
N LYS A 11 -3.07 10.69 -15.86
CA LYS A 11 -3.31 9.26 -16.08
C LYS A 11 -2.04 8.42 -16.08
N GLU A 12 -0.94 8.96 -16.62
CA GLU A 12 0.37 8.30 -16.61
C GLU A 12 0.97 8.28 -15.20
N ALA A 13 0.86 9.39 -14.46
CA ALA A 13 1.25 9.48 -13.06
C ALA A 13 0.38 8.61 -12.13
N GLN A 14 -0.82 8.19 -12.55
CA GLN A 14 -1.65 7.22 -11.83
C GLN A 14 -1.24 5.76 -12.07
N LYS A 15 -0.39 5.49 -13.07
CA LYS A 15 0.08 4.15 -13.44
C LYS A 15 1.59 4.02 -13.32
N VAL A 16 2.15 4.54 -12.23
CA VAL A 16 3.58 4.37 -11.96
C VAL A 16 3.81 2.97 -11.39
N ASN A 17 4.75 2.24 -11.98
CA ASN A 17 5.30 1.07 -11.32
C ASN A 17 6.07 1.55 -10.09
N PHE A 18 5.79 0.93 -8.95
CA PHE A 18 6.53 1.22 -7.74
C PHE A 18 7.95 0.65 -7.92
N PRO A 19 9.02 1.47 -7.81
CA PRO A 19 10.37 0.93 -7.75
C PRO A 19 10.43 0.02 -6.52
N GLY A 20 11.00 -1.18 -6.66
CA GLY A 20 10.90 -2.25 -5.66
C GLY A 20 11.14 -1.79 -4.21
N VAL A 21 10.66 -2.57 -3.25
CA VAL A 21 10.79 -2.25 -1.80
C VAL A 21 12.24 -1.93 -1.43
N GLU A 22 13.20 -2.57 -2.09
CA GLU A 22 14.64 -2.40 -1.96
C GLU A 22 15.13 -1.00 -2.32
N GLU A 23 14.58 -0.41 -3.38
CA GLU A 23 14.98 0.92 -3.87
C GLU A 23 14.32 2.05 -3.07
N SER A 24 13.12 1.79 -2.56
CA SER A 24 12.29 2.79 -1.90
C SER A 24 12.54 2.92 -0.38
N SER A 25 13.29 1.99 0.21
CA SER A 25 13.51 1.93 1.66
C SER A 25 14.98 2.02 2.05
N ASN A 26 15.24 2.49 3.28
CA ASN A 26 16.59 2.42 3.83
C ASN A 26 16.94 0.95 4.16
N THR A 27 18.24 0.66 4.30
CA THR A 27 18.74 -0.70 4.57
C THR A 27 18.11 -1.36 5.79
N PHE A 28 17.89 -0.60 6.87
CA PHE A 28 17.27 -1.12 8.09
C PHE A 28 15.81 -1.58 7.90
N ILE A 29 14.99 -0.76 7.24
CA ILE A 29 13.59 -1.08 6.97
C ILE A 29 13.50 -2.25 6.00
N HIS A 30 14.36 -2.26 4.99
CA HIS A 30 14.46 -3.35 4.04
C HIS A 30 14.73 -4.69 4.75
N ASP A 31 15.76 -4.75 5.60
CA ASP A 31 16.16 -5.99 6.28
C ASP A 31 15.10 -6.46 7.27
N PHE A 32 14.45 -5.53 7.97
CA PHE A 32 13.31 -5.81 8.83
C PHE A 32 12.16 -6.46 8.06
N ILE A 33 11.74 -5.85 6.94
CA ILE A 33 10.64 -6.37 6.11
C ILE A 33 11.01 -7.71 5.51
N LYS A 34 12.23 -7.85 5.01
CA LYS A 34 12.76 -9.11 4.46
C LYS A 34 12.67 -10.22 5.48
N ALA A 35 13.22 -10.03 6.69
CA ALA A 35 13.20 -11.05 7.73
C ALA A 35 11.77 -11.48 8.12
N HIS A 36 10.84 -10.53 8.20
CA HIS A 36 9.45 -10.83 8.54
C HIS A 36 8.69 -11.53 7.41
N CYS A 37 8.90 -11.11 6.16
CA CYS A 37 8.28 -11.72 4.99
C CYS A 37 8.83 -13.11 4.71
N ASP A 38 10.14 -13.34 4.89
CA ASP A 38 10.77 -14.65 4.76
C ASP A 38 10.21 -15.63 5.81
N ALA A 39 10.01 -15.17 7.05
CA ALA A 39 9.39 -15.98 8.09
C ALA A 39 7.92 -16.34 7.81
N ILE A 40 7.19 -15.52 7.04
CA ILE A 40 5.80 -15.79 6.63
C ILE A 40 5.74 -16.56 5.31
N GLY A 41 6.78 -16.45 4.47
CA GLY A 41 6.76 -16.87 3.07
C GLY A 41 5.75 -16.05 2.25
N CYS A 42 5.81 -14.73 2.34
CA CYS A 42 4.96 -13.83 1.54
C CYS A 42 5.80 -12.79 0.78
N PRO A 43 5.26 -12.18 -0.28
CA PRO A 43 5.91 -11.05 -0.95
C PRO A 43 6.20 -9.89 0.02
N ARG A 44 7.23 -9.09 -0.27
CA ARG A 44 7.66 -7.97 0.60
C ARG A 44 6.64 -6.83 0.61
N GLU A 45 5.96 -6.64 -0.52
CA GLU A 45 4.92 -5.65 -0.76
C GLU A 45 3.75 -5.79 0.22
N PHE A 46 3.48 -7.03 0.69
CA PHE A 46 2.34 -7.31 1.56
C PHE A 46 2.51 -6.72 2.96
N LEU A 47 3.75 -6.42 3.33
CA LEU A 47 4.08 -5.83 4.61
C LEU A 47 4.53 -4.38 4.45
N PHE A 48 5.26 -4.06 3.38
CA PHE A 48 5.77 -2.72 3.11
C PHE A 48 4.68 -1.65 2.97
N PHE A 49 3.66 -1.87 2.13
CA PHE A 49 2.65 -0.84 1.87
C PHE A 49 1.76 -0.51 3.09
N PRO A 50 1.31 -1.48 3.90
CA PRO A 50 0.63 -1.20 5.16
C PRO A 50 1.50 -0.39 6.13
N PHE A 51 2.78 -0.76 6.27
CA PHE A 51 3.70 0.01 7.11
C PHE A 51 3.85 1.44 6.62
N LEU A 52 3.97 1.65 5.31
CA LEU A 52 4.07 2.98 4.73
C LEU A 52 2.84 3.85 5.07
N SER A 53 1.63 3.28 4.97
CA SER A 53 0.40 3.98 5.36
C SER A 53 0.36 4.30 6.85
N THR A 54 0.80 3.37 7.71
CA THR A 54 0.89 3.58 9.16
C THR A 54 1.90 4.68 9.51
N PHE A 55 3.08 4.68 8.88
CA PHE A 55 4.08 5.74 9.07
C PHE A 55 3.56 7.10 8.62
N ALA A 56 2.85 7.16 7.49
CA ALA A 56 2.19 8.37 7.02
C ALA A 56 1.24 8.94 8.09
N GLY A 57 0.46 8.06 8.73
CA GLY A 57 -0.42 8.41 9.85
C GLY A 57 0.33 8.99 11.07
N PHE A 58 1.54 8.50 11.35
CA PHE A 58 2.37 9.01 12.45
C PHE A 58 2.96 10.40 12.18
N MET A 59 3.15 10.79 10.92
CA MET A 59 3.68 12.12 10.61
C MET A 59 2.68 13.25 10.94
N GLY A 60 1.40 12.90 11.10
CA GLY A 60 0.35 13.82 11.54
C GLY A 60 0.02 14.93 10.54
N SER A 61 -0.87 15.83 10.94
CA SER A 61 -1.39 16.91 10.08
C SER A 61 -0.39 18.01 9.74
N LYS A 62 0.78 18.02 10.40
CA LYS A 62 1.85 19.01 10.16
C LYS A 62 2.78 18.60 9.03
N ALA A 63 2.82 17.32 8.66
CA ALA A 63 3.64 16.85 7.56
C ALA A 63 2.94 17.14 6.22
N VAL A 64 3.54 18.05 5.46
CA VAL A 64 2.99 18.56 4.20
C VAL A 64 4.03 18.44 3.10
N ILE A 65 3.64 17.82 1.99
CA ILE A 65 4.42 17.74 0.75
C ILE A 65 4.06 18.97 -0.09
N LYS A 66 5.07 19.80 -0.38
CA LYS A 66 4.90 20.93 -1.31
C LYS A 66 5.23 20.46 -2.72
N VAL A 67 4.21 20.24 -3.53
CA VAL A 67 4.37 19.85 -4.95
C VAL A 67 4.68 21.08 -5.81
N HIS A 68 4.13 22.24 -5.42
CA HIS A 68 4.37 23.55 -6.03
C HIS A 68 4.30 24.64 -4.94
N GLU A 69 4.72 25.88 -5.22
CA GLU A 69 4.72 26.98 -4.23
C GLU A 69 3.33 27.22 -3.58
N GLU A 70 2.27 27.09 -4.37
CA GLU A 70 0.88 27.25 -3.92
C GLU A 70 0.18 25.93 -3.56
N TRP A 71 0.79 24.78 -3.87
CA TRP A 71 0.17 23.46 -3.68
C TRP A 71 0.82 22.69 -2.54
N LYS A 72 0.02 22.45 -1.50
CA LYS A 72 0.39 21.73 -0.29
C LYS A 72 -0.51 20.52 -0.12
N GLU A 73 0.06 19.32 -0.07
CA GLU A 73 -0.68 18.10 0.27
C GLU A 73 -0.30 17.56 1.63
N PRO A 74 -1.25 17.15 2.47
CA PRO A 74 -0.93 16.38 3.66
C PRO A 74 -0.38 15.02 3.24
N ALA A 75 0.47 14.44 4.07
CA ALA A 75 1.05 13.12 3.81
C ALA A 75 0.08 11.97 4.13
N ILE A 76 -1.10 12.01 3.52
CA ILE A 76 -2.13 10.97 3.69
C ILE A 76 -1.90 9.90 2.62
N LEU A 77 -1.52 8.69 3.06
CA LEU A 77 -1.29 7.55 2.17
C LEU A 77 -2.35 6.47 2.41
N TRP A 78 -2.90 5.95 1.31
CA TRP A 78 -3.90 4.88 1.31
C TRP A 78 -3.33 3.73 0.49
N SER A 79 -3.07 2.59 1.14
CA SER A 79 -2.60 1.39 0.46
C SER A 79 -3.64 0.29 0.43
N ILE A 80 -3.76 -0.40 -0.70
CA ILE A 80 -4.56 -1.62 -0.84
C ILE A 80 -3.65 -2.73 -1.37
N ILE A 81 -3.67 -3.88 -0.70
CA ILE A 81 -3.02 -5.10 -1.18
C ILE A 81 -4.09 -6.03 -1.75
N ALA A 82 -3.99 -6.31 -3.04
CA ALA A 82 -4.80 -7.32 -3.71
C ALA A 82 -3.93 -8.56 -3.94
N ALA A 83 -4.43 -9.73 -3.51
CA ALA A 83 -3.72 -10.99 -3.61
C ALA A 83 -4.71 -12.14 -3.80
N CYS A 84 -4.29 -13.21 -4.48
CA CYS A 84 -5.08 -14.41 -4.70
C CYS A 84 -5.42 -15.11 -3.37
N LYS A 85 -6.44 -15.98 -3.40
CA LYS A 85 -6.81 -16.79 -2.23
C LYS A 85 -5.68 -17.77 -1.94
N GLY A 86 -5.17 -17.79 -0.70
CA GLY A 86 -4.06 -18.67 -0.31
C GLY A 86 -2.69 -17.99 -0.20
N GLU A 87 -2.52 -16.79 -0.77
CA GLU A 87 -1.23 -16.07 -0.78
C GLU A 87 -0.83 -15.41 0.56
N ARG A 88 -1.30 -15.95 1.69
CA ARG A 88 -0.89 -15.51 3.04
C ARG A 88 -1.05 -14.00 3.35
N LYS A 89 -1.90 -13.28 2.61
CA LYS A 89 -2.27 -11.87 2.89
C LYS A 89 -2.77 -11.64 4.32
N SER A 90 -3.61 -12.53 4.84
CA SER A 90 -4.21 -12.37 6.17
C SER A 90 -3.20 -12.58 7.32
N PRO A 91 -2.32 -13.60 7.29
CA PRO A 91 -1.18 -13.68 8.21
C PRO A 91 -0.25 -12.45 8.18
N ALA A 92 0.08 -11.94 6.99
CA ALA A 92 0.95 -10.77 6.86
C ALA A 92 0.35 -9.51 7.53
N LEU A 93 -0.92 -9.22 7.23
CA LEU A 93 -1.63 -8.08 7.81
C LEU A 93 -1.87 -8.20 9.33
N LYS A 94 -2.02 -9.42 9.86
CA LYS A 94 -2.27 -9.63 11.31
C LYS A 94 -1.07 -9.32 12.19
N ARG A 95 0.16 -9.30 11.64
CA ARG A 95 1.35 -8.91 12.41
C ARG A 95 1.44 -7.41 12.65
N ASP A 96 0.79 -6.59 11.82
CA ASP A 96 0.63 -5.17 12.08
C ASP A 96 -0.65 -4.94 12.90
N GLN A 97 -0.49 -4.77 14.21
CA GLN A 97 -1.57 -4.78 15.19
C GLN A 97 -2.56 -3.61 15.00
N ARG A 98 -2.17 -2.53 14.29
CA ARG A 98 -3.05 -1.39 13.98
C ARG A 98 -3.71 -1.43 12.60
N CYS A 99 -3.18 -2.19 11.63
CA CYS A 99 -3.75 -2.28 10.27
C CYS A 99 -4.99 -3.18 10.14
N SER A 100 -5.54 -3.69 11.25
CA SER A 100 -6.74 -4.54 11.25
C SER A 100 -8.00 -3.88 10.65
N PHE A 101 -8.00 -2.56 10.44
CA PHE A 101 -9.19 -1.79 10.08
C PHE A 101 -9.58 -1.83 8.58
N LEU A 102 -8.68 -2.21 7.65
CA LEU A 102 -8.94 -2.09 6.20
C LEU A 102 -9.16 -3.42 5.44
N ILE A 103 -9.28 -4.56 6.12
CA ILE A 103 -9.56 -5.83 5.44
C ILE A 103 -11.06 -5.92 5.10
N SER A 104 -11.47 -5.27 4.01
CA SER A 104 -12.68 -5.65 3.28
C SER A 104 -12.46 -7.06 2.73
N LYS A 105 -12.97 -8.08 3.43
CA LYS A 105 -13.11 -9.41 2.83
C LYS A 105 -14.21 -9.29 1.76
N PRO A 106 -13.93 -9.55 0.47
CA PRO A 106 -15.02 -9.75 -0.47
C PRO A 106 -15.84 -10.94 0.04
N LYS A 107 -17.11 -10.69 0.38
CA LYS A 107 -18.08 -11.75 0.67
C LYS A 107 -18.34 -12.51 -0.63
N ASN A 108 -17.60 -13.59 -0.87
CA ASN A 108 -18.03 -14.58 -1.84
C ASN A 108 -19.27 -15.27 -1.25
N LYS A 109 -20.46 -14.87 -1.73
CA LYS A 109 -21.66 -15.70 -1.61
C LYS A 109 -21.36 -17.00 -2.36
N SER A 110 -21.16 -18.09 -1.62
CA SER A 110 -21.23 -19.43 -2.18
C SER A 110 -22.64 -19.60 -2.76
N MET A 111 -22.75 -19.68 -4.09
CA MET A 111 -23.93 -20.23 -4.74
C MET A 111 -24.09 -21.66 -4.24
N GLY A 112 -25.09 -21.88 -3.39
CA GLY A 112 -25.56 -23.21 -3.05
C GLY A 112 -26.11 -23.86 -4.32
N SER A 113 -25.47 -24.95 -4.74
CA SER A 113 -26.04 -25.87 -5.71
C SER A 113 -27.22 -26.55 -5.05
N SER A 114 -28.44 -26.29 -5.54
CA SER A 114 -29.59 -27.14 -5.29
C SER A 114 -29.24 -28.59 -5.66
N LYS A 115 -29.49 -29.49 -4.72
CA LYS A 115 -29.93 -30.87 -4.98
C LYS A 115 -31.05 -31.15 -4.00
#